data_AF-A0A7S0JNB9-F1
#
_entry.id   AF-A0A7S0JNB9-F1
#
_cell.length_a   1.000
_cell.length_b   1.000
_cell.length_c   1.000
_cell.angle_alpha   90.00
_cell.angle_beta   90.00
_cell.angle_gamma   90.00
#
_symmetry.space_group_name_H-M   'P 1'
#
loop_
_entity.id
_entity.type
_entity.pdbx_description
1 polymer ?
#
loop_
_entity_poly.entity_id
_entity_poly.type
_entity_poly.pdbx_seq_one_letter_code
_entity_poly.pdbx_strand_id
1 'polypeptide(L)'
;RGRRSVAAPPASGSHRRRVNPYARPSPSSYPWYAHPVAVTALAGLAPFGCVFIEAYFVLSSFWGYRYYFVYGFLALVLFMLAVVAACATIIAVYTSLSAENHRWHWLSFLSGGSVAGYLFLYAVYYLVAKTQMHGLVQIAFFFAYSALVCSCLGIACGSIGFFASQRFVQALYDNVKAE
;
A
#
# COMPACT_ATOMS: atom_id res chain seq x y z
N ARG A 1 -36.50 -55.56 42.09
CA ARG A 1 -35.79 -55.37 40.78
C ARG A 1 -35.80 -53.87 40.50
N GLY A 2 -34.88 -53.07 41.07
CA GLY A 2 -33.65 -52.55 40.41
C GLY A 2 -33.98 -51.27 39.61
N ARG A 3 -33.30 -50.11 39.65
CA ARG A 3 -31.97 -49.66 40.10
C ARG A 3 -32.02 -48.13 40.37
N ARG A 4 -31.08 -47.64 41.19
CA ARG A 4 -30.71 -46.22 41.40
C ARG A 4 -30.05 -45.59 40.16
N SER A 5 -30.00 -44.25 40.15
CA SER A 5 -29.04 -43.36 39.45
C SER A 5 -29.33 -43.18 37.95
N VAL A 6 -29.24 -42.00 37.31
CA VAL A 6 -28.18 -40.99 37.39
C VAL A 6 -28.77 -39.63 36.97
N ALA A 7 -28.48 -38.57 37.73
CA ALA A 7 -28.70 -37.19 37.34
C ALA A 7 -27.87 -36.86 36.09
N ALA A 8 -28.51 -36.37 35.02
CA ALA A 8 -27.79 -35.80 33.89
C ALA A 8 -27.05 -34.53 34.37
N PRO A 9 -25.74 -34.37 34.10
CA PRO A 9 -25.03 -33.16 34.48
C PRO A 9 -25.61 -31.96 33.71
N PRO A 10 -25.63 -30.75 34.29
CA PRO A 10 -25.86 -29.55 33.49
C PRO A 10 -24.72 -29.50 32.48
N ALA A 11 -25.05 -29.62 31.19
CA ALA A 11 -24.10 -29.35 30.12
C ALA A 11 -23.62 -27.92 30.34
N SER A 12 -22.41 -27.80 30.91
CA SER A 12 -21.70 -26.56 31.13
C SER A 12 -21.81 -25.78 29.84
N GLY A 13 -22.52 -24.65 29.89
CA GLY A 13 -22.86 -23.85 28.74
C GLY A 13 -21.63 -23.71 27.86
N SER A 14 -21.70 -24.36 26.70
CA SER A 14 -20.82 -24.08 25.58
C SER A 14 -20.68 -22.58 25.54
N HIS A 15 -19.46 -22.07 25.70
CA HIS A 15 -19.17 -20.65 25.61
C HIS A 15 -19.59 -20.25 24.19
N ARG A 16 -20.86 -19.86 24.02
CA ARG A 16 -21.43 -19.38 22.78
C ARG A 16 -20.62 -18.13 22.53
N ARG A 17 -19.60 -18.24 21.67
CA ARG A 17 -18.88 -17.09 21.15
C ARG A 17 -19.98 -16.13 20.75
N ARG A 18 -20.07 -14.99 21.45
CA ARG A 18 -21.00 -13.92 21.10
C ARG A 18 -20.56 -13.50 19.71
N VAL A 19 -21.19 -14.08 18.70
CA VAL A 19 -21.05 -13.64 17.33
C VAL A 19 -21.56 -12.21 17.35
N ASN A 20 -20.65 -11.29 17.07
CA ASN A 20 -20.93 -9.86 17.08
C ASN A 20 -22.17 -9.62 16.19
N PRO A 21 -23.28 -9.08 16.73
CA PRO A 21 -24.54 -8.95 16.00
C PRO A 21 -24.55 -7.84 14.94
N TYR A 22 -23.38 -7.23 14.62
CA TYR A 22 -23.29 -6.32 13.49
C TYR A 22 -23.58 -7.11 12.21
N ALA A 23 -24.75 -6.84 11.65
CA ALA A 23 -25.16 -7.36 10.36
C ALA A 23 -24.15 -6.86 9.33
N ARG A 24 -23.35 -7.78 8.79
CA ARG A 24 -22.42 -7.48 7.69
C ARG A 24 -23.22 -6.88 6.54
N PRO A 25 -22.96 -5.64 6.13
CA PRO A 25 -23.59 -5.10 4.93
C PRO A 25 -23.26 -6.00 3.75
N SER A 26 -24.28 -6.46 3.02
CA SER A 26 -24.10 -7.29 1.84
C SER A 26 -23.23 -6.57 0.79
N PRO A 27 -22.38 -7.29 0.04
CA PRO A 27 -21.37 -6.73 -0.87
C PRO A 27 -21.89 -5.95 -2.10
N SER A 28 -23.14 -5.47 -2.09
CA SER A 28 -23.82 -4.87 -3.24
C SER A 28 -24.03 -3.37 -3.14
N SER A 29 -23.69 -2.72 -2.03
CA SER A 29 -24.02 -1.30 -1.79
C SER A 29 -22.91 -0.46 -1.19
N TYR A 30 -21.64 -0.88 -1.29
CA TYR A 30 -20.52 0.01 -0.97
C TYR A 30 -20.33 1.01 -2.10
N PRO A 31 -20.22 2.31 -1.80
CA PRO A 31 -19.91 3.31 -2.82
C PRO A 31 -18.51 3.05 -3.43
N TRP A 32 -18.28 3.50 -4.66
CA TRP A 32 -17.06 3.21 -5.42
C TRP A 32 -15.75 3.57 -4.69
N TYR A 33 -15.79 4.61 -3.84
CA TYR A 33 -14.67 5.04 -2.99
C TYR A 33 -14.37 4.11 -1.81
N ALA A 34 -15.28 3.20 -1.45
CA ALA A 34 -15.06 2.16 -0.44
C ALA A 34 -14.44 0.88 -1.02
N HIS A 35 -14.29 0.79 -2.35
CA HIS A 35 -13.66 -0.37 -2.96
C HIS A 35 -12.14 -0.33 -2.69
N PRO A 36 -11.54 -1.40 -2.14
CA PRO A 36 -10.13 -1.41 -1.72
C PRO A 36 -9.16 -1.02 -2.84
N VAL A 37 -9.49 -1.40 -4.08
CA VAL A 37 -8.70 -1.06 -5.28
C VAL A 37 -8.71 0.44 -5.57
N ALA A 38 -9.87 1.10 -5.47
CA ALA A 38 -9.99 2.53 -5.70
C ALA A 38 -9.22 3.32 -4.63
N VAL A 39 -9.31 2.89 -3.37
CA VAL A 39 -8.54 3.48 -2.26
C VAL A 39 -7.03 3.34 -2.49
N THR A 40 -6.54 2.16 -2.91
CA THR A 40 -5.10 1.96 -3.20
C THR A 40 -4.58 2.80 -4.36
N ALA A 41 -5.42 3.03 -5.38
CA ALA A 41 -5.06 3.87 -6.52
C ALA A 41 -5.00 5.35 -6.10
N LEU A 42 -6.03 5.83 -5.40
CA LEU A 42 -6.08 7.21 -4.89
C LEU A 42 -4.94 7.50 -3.91
N ALA A 43 -4.59 6.54 -3.04
CA ALA A 43 -3.49 6.66 -2.09
C ALA A 43 -2.13 6.81 -2.79
N GLY A 44 -1.94 6.23 -3.97
CA GLY A 44 -0.71 6.38 -4.75
C GLY A 44 -0.61 7.71 -5.52
N LEU A 45 -1.74 8.39 -5.75
CA LEU A 45 -1.78 9.64 -6.51
C LEU A 45 -1.13 10.81 -5.76
N ALA A 46 -1.36 10.90 -4.45
CA ALA A 46 -0.79 11.94 -3.60
C ALA A 46 0.76 11.91 -3.56
N PRO A 47 1.44 10.78 -3.24
CA PRO A 47 2.89 10.69 -3.29
C PRO A 47 3.45 10.85 -4.72
N PHE A 48 2.71 10.43 -5.75
CA PHE A 48 3.11 10.67 -7.13
C PHE A 48 3.17 12.16 -7.47
N GLY A 49 2.17 12.95 -7.05
CA GLY A 49 2.16 14.40 -7.25
C GLY A 49 3.35 15.10 -6.60
N CYS A 50 3.74 14.68 -5.39
CA CYS A 50 4.91 15.23 -4.70
C CYS A 50 6.24 14.92 -5.39
N VAL A 51 6.37 13.77 -6.05
CA VAL A 51 7.63 13.30 -6.65
C VAL A 51 7.72 13.58 -8.15
N PHE A 52 6.66 14.13 -8.76
CA PHE A 52 6.56 14.29 -10.21
C PHE A 52 7.73 15.06 -10.85
N ILE A 53 8.07 16.23 -10.29
CA ILE A 53 9.16 17.07 -10.85
C ILE A 53 10.53 16.44 -10.64
N GLU A 54 10.68 15.63 -9.60
CA GLU A 54 11.93 14.97 -9.22
C GLU A 54 12.20 13.75 -10.08
N ALA A 55 11.14 12.99 -10.39
CA ALA A 55 11.22 11.90 -11.36
C ALA A 55 11.72 12.43 -12.72
N TYR A 56 11.24 13.60 -13.17
CA TYR A 56 11.75 14.24 -14.39
C TYR A 56 13.24 14.58 -14.28
N PHE A 57 13.65 15.19 -13.17
CA PHE A 57 15.03 15.63 -12.98
C PHE A 57 16.01 14.44 -12.93
N VAL A 58 15.61 13.35 -12.26
CA VAL A 58 16.37 12.10 -12.20
C VAL A 58 16.51 11.46 -13.58
N LEU A 59 15.41 11.31 -14.32
CA LEU A 59 15.42 10.73 -15.67
C LEU A 59 16.27 11.56 -16.65
N SER A 60 16.18 12.88 -16.59
CA SER A 60 16.98 13.80 -17.42
C SER A 60 18.48 13.74 -17.05
N SER A 61 18.79 13.65 -15.75
CA SER A 61 20.18 13.65 -15.27
C SER A 61 20.94 12.38 -15.60
N PHE A 62 20.27 11.22 -15.64
CA PHE A 62 20.89 9.96 -16.06
C PHE A 62 21.42 9.98 -17.50
N TRP A 63 20.83 10.80 -18.37
CA TRP A 63 21.30 11.00 -19.75
C TRP A 63 22.25 12.20 -19.90
N GLY A 64 22.21 13.17 -18.98
CA GLY A 64 22.91 14.44 -19.04
C GLY A 64 24.23 14.53 -18.27
N TYR A 65 25.03 13.47 -18.17
CA TYR A 65 26.45 13.42 -17.72
C TYR A 65 26.85 14.17 -16.41
N ARG A 66 25.91 14.65 -15.58
CA ARG A 66 26.18 15.36 -14.31
C ARG A 66 25.85 14.49 -13.10
N TYR A 67 26.59 13.39 -12.93
CA TYR A 67 26.28 12.34 -11.95
C TYR A 67 26.43 12.75 -10.47
N TYR A 68 27.27 13.74 -10.15
CA TYR A 68 27.65 14.01 -8.75
C TYR A 68 26.59 14.72 -7.90
N PHE A 69 25.70 15.52 -8.48
CA PHE A 69 24.61 16.20 -7.73
C PHE A 69 23.38 15.30 -7.51
N VAL A 70 23.28 14.20 -8.26
CA VAL A 70 22.06 13.39 -8.36
C VAL A 70 21.89 12.48 -7.15
N TYR A 71 22.97 11.96 -6.56
CA TYR A 71 22.87 10.99 -5.47
C TYR A 71 22.32 11.59 -4.17
N GLY A 72 22.76 12.79 -3.78
CA GLY A 72 22.23 13.48 -2.60
C GLY A 72 20.77 13.89 -2.76
N PHE A 73 20.41 14.34 -3.96
CA PHE A 73 19.04 14.70 -4.30
C PHE A 73 18.11 13.49 -4.30
N LEU A 74 18.54 12.37 -4.91
CA LEU A 74 17.78 11.13 -4.94
C LEU A 74 17.50 10.62 -3.53
N ALA A 75 18.49 10.66 -2.62
CA ALA A 75 18.29 10.26 -1.24
C ALA A 75 17.21 11.09 -0.52
N LEU A 76 17.20 12.41 -0.74
CA LEU A 76 16.17 13.30 -0.18
C LEU A 76 14.78 12.98 -0.73
N VAL A 77 14.67 12.73 -2.03
CA VAL A 77 13.41 12.37 -2.70
C VAL A 77 12.90 11.03 -2.19
N LEU A 78 13.78 10.03 -2.02
CA LEU A 78 13.42 8.73 -1.44
C LEU A 78 12.91 8.85 -0.01
N PHE A 79 13.53 9.71 0.81
CA PHE A 79 13.09 9.95 2.18
C PHE A 79 11.70 10.61 2.22
N MET A 80 11.49 11.67 1.45
CA MET A 80 10.17 12.32 1.36
C MET A 80 9.11 11.37 0.83
N LEU A 81 9.43 10.58 -0.19
CA LEU A 81 8.53 9.57 -0.74
C LEU A 81 8.15 8.53 0.31
N ALA A 82 9.10 8.05 1.11
CA ALA A 82 8.84 7.11 2.20
C ALA A 82 7.87 7.68 3.24
N VAL A 83 8.04 8.94 3.65
CA VAL A 83 7.17 9.60 4.63
C VAL A 83 5.76 9.77 4.07
N VAL A 84 5.62 10.32 2.85
CA VAL A 84 4.30 10.55 2.24
C VAL A 84 3.60 9.22 1.94
N ALA A 85 4.33 8.21 1.47
CA ALA A 85 3.78 6.87 1.25
C ALA A 85 3.30 6.23 2.57
N ALA A 86 4.05 6.37 3.66
CA ALA A 86 3.63 5.91 4.98
C ALA A 86 2.33 6.58 5.42
N CYS A 87 2.23 7.91 5.33
CA CYS A 87 1.00 8.63 5.67
C CYS A 87 -0.19 8.20 4.79
N ALA A 88 0.00 8.10 3.46
CA ALA A 88 -1.06 7.68 2.54
C ALA A 88 -1.54 6.25 2.83
N THR A 89 -0.63 5.32 3.15
CA THR A 89 -0.98 3.93 3.51
C THR A 89 -1.74 3.85 4.83
N ILE A 90 -1.42 4.68 5.83
CA ILE A 90 -2.17 4.76 7.09
C ILE A 90 -3.61 5.20 6.82
N ILE A 91 -3.81 6.23 5.99
CA ILE A 91 -5.15 6.71 5.61
C ILE A 91 -5.93 5.61 4.88
N ALA A 92 -5.30 4.90 3.94
CA ALA A 92 -5.91 3.80 3.20
C ALA A 92 -6.32 2.62 4.10
N VAL A 93 -5.50 2.32 5.11
CA VAL A 93 -5.79 1.27 6.10
C VAL A 93 -6.93 1.71 7.01
N TYR A 94 -6.93 2.95 7.49
CA TYR A 94 -8.00 3.51 8.31
C TYR A 94 -9.36 3.43 7.61
N THR A 95 -9.44 3.82 6.33
CA THR A 95 -10.69 3.72 5.55
C THR A 95 -11.12 2.28 5.29
N SER A 96 -10.19 1.33 5.21
CA SER A 96 -10.55 -0.09 5.13
C SER A 96 -10.99 -0.70 6.45
N LEU A 97 -10.43 -0.24 7.58
CA LEU A 97 -10.90 -0.63 8.90
C LEU A 97 -12.31 -0.10 9.17
N SER A 98 -12.62 1.14 8.75
CA SER A 98 -13.97 1.69 8.86
C SER A 98 -15.00 0.99 7.97
N ALA A 99 -14.54 0.37 6.88
CA ALA A 99 -15.35 -0.47 6.00
C ALA A 99 -15.46 -1.94 6.45
N GLU A 100 -15.03 -2.27 7.69
CA GLU A 100 -14.98 -3.63 8.26
C GLU A 100 -14.17 -4.65 7.42
N ASN A 101 -13.30 -4.20 6.51
CA ASN A 101 -12.52 -5.09 5.65
C ASN A 101 -11.28 -5.63 6.35
N HIS A 102 -11.30 -6.91 6.71
CA HIS A 102 -10.23 -7.56 7.48
C HIS A 102 -8.96 -7.92 6.65
N ARG A 103 -8.93 -7.59 5.35
CA ARG A 103 -7.79 -7.88 4.43
C ARG A 103 -6.77 -6.74 4.33
N TRP A 104 -6.62 -5.98 5.41
CA TRP A 104 -5.81 -4.74 5.46
C TRP A 104 -4.31 -4.94 5.20
N HIS A 105 -3.76 -6.14 5.46
CA HIS A 105 -2.36 -6.47 5.22
C HIS A 105 -1.94 -6.38 3.73
N TRP A 106 -2.76 -6.92 2.84
CA TRP A 106 -2.48 -6.86 1.40
C TRP A 106 -2.73 -5.46 0.87
N LEU A 107 -3.74 -4.78 1.41
CA LEU A 107 -4.07 -3.42 1.02
C LEU A 107 -2.93 -2.44 1.35
N SER A 108 -2.34 -2.52 2.54
CA SER A 108 -1.26 -1.62 2.94
C SER A 108 -0.01 -1.81 2.07
N PHE A 109 0.31 -3.06 1.72
CA PHE A 109 1.38 -3.37 0.79
C PHE A 109 1.10 -2.85 -0.62
N LEU A 110 -0.10 -3.14 -1.18
CA LEU A 110 -0.48 -2.66 -2.52
C LEU A 110 -0.61 -1.14 -2.58
N SER A 111 -1.08 -0.50 -1.51
CA SER A 111 -1.20 0.96 -1.42
C SER A 111 0.17 1.65 -1.42
N GLY A 112 1.17 1.08 -0.77
CA GLY A 112 2.54 1.62 -0.80
C GLY A 112 3.23 1.31 -2.12
N GLY A 113 2.97 0.14 -2.70
CA GLY A 113 3.51 -0.29 -3.98
C GLY A 113 2.90 0.40 -5.22
N SER A 114 1.67 0.92 -5.14
CA SER A 114 0.99 1.55 -6.29
C SER A 114 1.74 2.77 -6.84
N VAL A 115 2.51 3.47 -5.99
CA VAL A 115 3.42 4.56 -6.37
C VAL A 115 4.42 4.14 -7.45
N ALA A 116 4.99 2.94 -7.35
CA ALA A 116 5.92 2.43 -8.34
C ALA A 116 5.26 2.17 -9.69
N GLY A 117 3.97 1.79 -9.70
CA GLY A 117 3.20 1.68 -10.93
C GLY A 117 3.05 3.03 -11.64
N TYR A 118 2.77 4.11 -10.87
CA TYR A 118 2.70 5.46 -11.43
C TYR A 118 4.06 5.96 -11.96
N LEU A 119 5.15 5.69 -11.25
CA LEU A 119 6.52 6.02 -11.70
C LEU A 119 6.90 5.24 -12.96
N PHE A 120 6.52 3.96 -13.05
CA PHE A 120 6.78 3.15 -14.23
C PHE A 120 6.01 3.67 -15.46
N LEU A 121 4.74 4.05 -15.29
CA LEU A 121 3.95 4.66 -16.36
C LEU A 121 4.55 6.00 -16.81
N TYR A 122 5.06 6.78 -15.87
CA TYR A 122 5.78 8.03 -16.17
C TYR A 122 7.06 7.78 -16.97
N ALA A 123 7.83 6.75 -16.64
CA ALA A 123 9.04 6.39 -17.39
C ALA A 123 8.71 5.97 -18.84
N VAL A 124 7.61 5.23 -19.05
CA VAL A 124 7.12 4.88 -20.39
C VAL A 124 6.67 6.13 -21.17
N TYR A 125 5.96 7.06 -20.52
CA TYR A 125 5.60 8.33 -21.14
C TYR A 125 6.83 9.14 -21.55
N TYR A 126 7.85 9.22 -20.68
CA TYR A 126 9.10 9.91 -20.97
C TYR A 126 9.85 9.28 -22.15
N LEU A 127 9.83 7.94 -22.25
CA LEU A 127 10.43 7.20 -23.36
C LEU A 127 9.82 7.62 -24.71
N VAL A 128 8.50 7.69 -24.79
CA VAL A 128 7.79 8.00 -26.04
C VAL A 128 7.82 9.50 -26.36
N ALA A 129 7.64 10.37 -25.36
CA ALA A 129 7.45 11.81 -25.59
C ALA A 129 8.76 12.60 -25.69
N LYS A 130 9.86 12.12 -25.09
CA LYS A 130 11.11 12.88 -24.97
C LYS A 130 12.33 12.21 -25.59
N THR A 131 12.36 10.89 -25.73
CA THR A 131 13.55 10.21 -26.24
C THR A 131 13.41 9.89 -27.72
N GLN A 132 14.11 10.66 -28.56
CA GLN A 132 14.30 10.41 -29.99
C GLN A 132 15.34 9.28 -30.20
N MET A 133 15.15 8.14 -29.53
CA MET A 133 16.08 7.01 -29.55
C MET A 133 15.52 5.91 -30.42
N HIS A 134 16.12 5.70 -31.59
CA HIS A 134 15.65 4.75 -32.59
C HIS A 134 16.27 3.34 -32.45
N GLY A 135 17.19 3.13 -31.51
CA GLY A 135 17.84 1.83 -31.30
C GLY A 135 17.02 0.88 -30.41
N LEU A 136 16.63 -0.30 -30.92
CA LEU A 136 15.91 -1.31 -30.15
C LEU A 136 16.64 -1.71 -28.86
N VAL A 137 17.96 -1.89 -28.94
CA VAL A 137 18.81 -2.25 -27.78
C VAL A 137 18.80 -1.14 -26.72
N GLN A 138 18.83 0.13 -27.13
CA GLN A 138 18.80 1.29 -26.23
C GLN A 138 17.46 1.41 -25.50
N ILE A 139 16.36 1.20 -26.21
CA ILE A 139 15.00 1.17 -25.64
C ILE A 139 14.88 0.03 -24.63
N ALA A 140 15.36 -1.17 -24.97
CA ALA A 140 15.30 -2.34 -24.10
C ALA A 140 16.09 -2.13 -22.79
N PHE A 141 17.31 -1.57 -22.87
CA PHE A 141 18.11 -1.24 -21.68
C PHE A 141 17.42 -0.20 -20.79
N PHE A 142 16.87 0.86 -21.38
CA PHE A 142 16.14 1.88 -20.63
C PHE A 142 14.92 1.30 -19.91
N PHE A 143 14.14 0.48 -20.62
CA PHE A 143 12.94 -0.14 -20.07
C PHE A 143 13.28 -1.12 -18.94
N ALA A 144 14.28 -1.97 -19.13
CA ALA A 144 14.73 -2.92 -18.12
C ALA A 144 15.25 -2.21 -16.85
N TYR A 145 16.05 -1.15 -17.00
CA TYR A 145 16.55 -0.38 -15.87
C TYR A 145 15.42 0.34 -15.12
N SER A 146 14.50 0.97 -15.85
CA SER A 146 13.35 1.65 -15.26
C SER A 146 12.42 0.67 -14.54
N ALA A 147 12.20 -0.52 -15.10
CA ALA A 147 11.42 -1.60 -14.47
C ALA A 147 12.07 -2.08 -13.17
N LEU A 148 13.39 -2.30 -13.16
CA LEU A 148 14.13 -2.72 -11.96
C LEU A 148 14.07 -1.67 -10.86
N VAL A 149 14.33 -0.39 -11.19
CA VAL A 149 14.27 0.72 -10.23
C VAL A 149 12.86 0.85 -9.65
N CYS A 150 11.83 0.85 -10.49
CA CYS A 150 10.44 0.93 -10.03
C CYS A 150 10.07 -0.27 -9.15
N SER A 151 10.51 -1.49 -9.50
CA SER A 151 10.25 -2.68 -8.70
C SER A 151 10.88 -2.59 -7.31
N CYS A 152 12.14 -2.16 -7.22
CA CYS A 152 12.83 -1.94 -5.95
C CYS A 152 12.12 -0.89 -5.09
N LEU A 153 11.72 0.24 -5.70
CA LEU A 153 10.97 1.29 -5.02
C LEU A 153 9.60 0.81 -4.53
N GLY A 154 8.89 0.04 -5.36
CA GLY A 154 7.58 -0.50 -5.01
C GLY A 154 7.64 -1.44 -3.81
N ILE A 155 8.66 -2.32 -3.77
CA ILE A 155 8.87 -3.22 -2.63
C ILE A 155 9.29 -2.44 -1.38
N ALA A 156 10.17 -1.45 -1.51
CA ALA A 156 10.62 -0.61 -0.40
C ALA A 156 9.45 0.21 0.20
N CYS A 157 8.72 0.96 -0.63
CA CYS A 157 7.56 1.75 -0.22
C CYS A 157 6.43 0.86 0.33
N GLY A 158 6.15 -0.28 -0.31
CA GLY A 158 5.19 -1.27 0.17
C GLY A 158 5.56 -1.83 1.53
N SER A 159 6.84 -2.13 1.78
CA SER A 159 7.32 -2.62 3.07
C SER A 159 7.21 -1.55 4.16
N ILE A 160 7.63 -0.32 3.88
CA ILE A 160 7.54 0.80 4.82
C ILE A 160 6.08 1.08 5.20
N GLY A 161 5.18 1.14 4.21
CA GLY A 161 3.74 1.32 4.46
C GLY A 161 3.12 0.16 5.23
N PHE A 162 3.56 -1.07 4.97
CA PHE A 162 3.15 -2.24 5.75
C PHE A 162 3.58 -2.11 7.22
N PHE A 163 4.85 -1.83 7.52
CA PHE A 163 5.32 -1.67 8.90
C PHE A 163 4.65 -0.49 9.62
N ALA A 164 4.46 0.64 8.94
CA ALA A 164 3.78 1.80 9.49
C ALA A 164 2.33 1.47 9.88
N SER A 165 1.59 0.81 8.99
CA SER A 165 0.22 0.39 9.26
C SER A 165 0.10 -0.66 10.36
N GLN A 166 1.02 -1.62 10.46
CA GLN A 166 1.04 -2.58 11.59
C GLN A 166 1.14 -1.86 12.95
N ARG A 167 2.07 -0.91 13.08
CA ARG A 167 2.24 -0.14 14.33
C ARG A 167 1.03 0.73 14.64
N PHE A 168 0.44 1.35 13.62
CA PHE A 168 -0.77 2.15 13.77
C PHE A 168 -1.96 1.31 14.28
N VAL A 169 -2.18 0.12 13.70
CA VAL A 169 -3.28 -0.77 14.09
C VAL A 169 -3.11 -1.26 15.54
N GLN A 170 -1.89 -1.60 15.95
CA GLN A 170 -1.59 -1.97 17.34
C GLN A 170 -1.91 -0.82 18.30
N ALA A 171 -1.42 0.39 18.00
CA ALA A 171 -1.71 1.57 18.81
C ALA A 171 -3.22 1.84 18.91
N LEU A 172 -3.98 1.68 17.82
CA LEU A 172 -5.43 1.86 17.82
C LEU A 172 -6.12 0.87 18.78
N TYR A 173 -5.75 -0.42 18.72
CA TYR A 173 -6.36 -1.44 19.59
C TYR A 173 -5.99 -1.28 21.07
N ASP A 174 -4.79 -0.79 21.37
CA ASP A 174 -4.36 -0.56 22.75
C ASP A 174 -5.11 0.62 23.38
N ASN A 175 -5.34 1.70 22.63
CA ASN A 175 -6.13 2.85 23.10
C ASN A 175 -7.60 2.49 23.35
N VAL A 176 -8.22 1.72 22.45
CA VAL A 176 -9.62 1.29 22.59
C VAL A 176 -9.84 0.34 23.78
N LYS A 177 -8.81 -0.41 24.19
CA LYS A 177 -8.89 -1.27 25.39
C LYS A 177 -8.65 -0.54 26.71
N ALA A 178 -8.06 0.65 26.65
CA ALA A 178 -7.82 1.48 27.82
C ALA A 178 -9.07 2.28 28.25
N GLU A 179 -10.04 2.43 27.33
CA GLU A 179 -11.38 2.99 27.54
C GLU A 179 -12.39 1.93 28.01
#